data_AF-A0A924IM02-F1
#
_entry.id   AF-A0A924IM02-F1
#
_cell.length_a   1.000
_cell.length_b   1.000
_cell.length_c   1.000
_cell.angle_alpha   90.00
_cell.angle_beta   90.00
_cell.angle_gamma   90.00
#
_symmetry.space_group_name_H-M   'P 1'
#
loop_
_entity.id
_entity.type
_entity.pdbx_description
1 polymer ?
#
loop_
_entity_poly.entity_id
_entity_poly.type
_entity_poly.pdbx_seq_one_letter_code
_entity_poly.pdbx_strand_id
1 'polypeptide(L)'
;PNMAGKSTVMRQLALIVLMAQMGGFVPADEARIGLVDRLFTRVGAVDDLATGQSTFMVEMAETALILNQATDRSLVILDEIGRGTSTFDGVSIAWAVSEYLADTIGCRSIFATHYHELTRLAEVTAGVAIFQVAVRQTGDSVHFLHKILPGGASRSYGVEVARLAGLPPVVVDRASQILAEIERRSRLSLQLKAAANIQEQYDLTQLPLFESL
;
A
#
# COMPACT_ATOMS: atom_id res chain seq x y z
N PRO A 1 -6.67 -4.18 6.15
CA PRO A 1 -8.15 -4.26 5.97
C PRO A 1 -8.78 -2.87 5.74
N ASN A 2 -9.85 -2.75 4.93
CA ASN A 2 -10.49 -1.47 4.58
C ASN A 2 -11.27 -0.87 5.76
N MET A 3 -11.73 -1.70 6.70
CA MET A 3 -12.44 -1.27 7.93
C MET A 3 -11.51 -1.04 9.13
N ALA A 4 -10.20 -1.06 8.93
CA ALA A 4 -9.23 -0.95 10.03
C ALA A 4 -8.96 0.50 10.47
N GLY A 5 -9.54 1.51 9.80
CA GLY A 5 -9.35 2.92 10.18
C GLY A 5 -8.16 3.61 9.52
N LYS A 6 -7.58 3.06 8.45
CA LYS A 6 -6.47 3.70 7.69
C LYS A 6 -6.85 5.12 7.24
N SER A 7 -7.99 5.25 6.53
CA SER A 7 -8.47 6.55 6.04
C SER A 7 -8.86 7.50 7.18
N THR A 8 -9.32 6.98 8.32
CA THR A 8 -9.59 7.78 9.52
C THR A 8 -8.31 8.40 10.07
N VAL A 9 -7.25 7.61 10.24
CA VAL A 9 -5.94 8.08 10.71
C VAL A 9 -5.36 9.13 9.75
N MET A 10 -5.45 8.87 8.45
CA MET A 10 -4.98 9.82 7.43
C MET A 10 -5.71 11.16 7.49
N ARG A 11 -7.05 11.14 7.57
CA ARG A 11 -7.85 12.37 7.72
C ARG A 11 -7.56 13.08 9.04
N GLN A 12 -7.37 12.33 10.13
CA GLN A 12 -6.99 12.90 11.42
C GLN A 12 -5.67 13.67 11.34
N LEU A 13 -4.65 13.11 10.67
CA LEU A 13 -3.35 13.76 10.50
C LEU A 13 -3.45 15.06 9.68
N ALA A 14 -4.21 15.04 8.58
CA ALA A 14 -4.50 16.24 7.80
C ALA A 14 -5.15 17.34 8.66
N LEU A 15 -6.18 16.99 9.43
CA LEU A 15 -6.90 17.93 10.30
C LEU A 15 -6.01 18.49 11.41
N ILE A 16 -5.18 17.66 12.05
CA ILE A 16 -4.24 18.10 13.08
C ILE A 16 -3.27 19.15 12.54
N VAL A 17 -2.72 18.94 11.35
CA VAL A 17 -1.82 19.91 10.70
C VAL A 17 -2.53 21.23 10.41
N LEU A 18 -3.74 21.17 9.85
CA LEU A 18 -4.53 22.36 9.56
C LEU A 18 -4.85 23.15 10.84
N MET A 19 -5.33 22.48 11.88
CA MET A 19 -5.65 23.10 13.17
C MET A 19 -4.41 23.78 13.78
N ALA A 20 -3.26 23.10 13.77
CA ALA A 20 -2.01 23.66 14.29
C ALA A 20 -1.58 24.92 13.53
N GLN A 21 -1.65 24.91 12.19
CA GLN A 21 -1.25 26.06 11.38
C GLN A 21 -2.27 27.21 11.38
N MET A 22 -3.51 26.94 11.77
CA MET A 22 -4.51 27.99 12.08
C MET A 22 -4.29 28.63 13.47
N GLY A 23 -3.35 28.11 14.27
CA GLY A 23 -3.06 28.58 15.63
C GLY A 23 -3.98 28.01 16.71
N GLY A 24 -4.73 26.94 16.40
CA GLY A 24 -5.60 26.25 17.35
C GLY A 24 -4.88 25.17 18.16
N PHE A 25 -5.51 24.74 19.25
CA PHE A 25 -5.13 23.48 19.90
C PHE A 25 -5.46 22.29 19.00
N VAL A 26 -4.73 21.18 19.18
CA VAL A 26 -4.92 19.96 18.40
C VAL A 26 -5.37 18.80 19.30
N PRO A 27 -6.14 17.83 18.76
CA PRO A 27 -6.59 16.66 19.52
C PRO A 27 -5.47 15.62 19.69
N ALA A 28 -4.50 15.93 20.55
CA ALA A 28 -3.40 15.04 20.94
C ALA A 28 -2.93 15.37 22.36
N ASP A 29 -2.39 14.39 23.08
CA ASP A 29 -1.77 14.62 24.39
C ASP A 29 -0.52 15.52 24.27
N GLU A 30 0.25 15.33 23.20
CA GLU A 30 1.38 16.18 22.80
C GLU A 30 1.52 16.17 21.27
N ALA A 31 1.91 17.30 20.66
CA ALA A 31 2.15 17.38 19.22
C ALA A 31 3.31 18.31 18.87
N ARG A 32 4.28 17.80 18.09
CA ARG A 32 5.33 18.59 17.43
C ARG A 32 5.13 18.54 15.92
N ILE A 33 4.68 19.64 15.34
CA ILE A 33 4.27 19.71 13.93
C ILE A 33 5.16 20.71 13.20
N GLY A 34 5.91 20.24 12.21
CA GLY A 34 6.68 21.11 11.32
C GLY A 34 5.77 21.83 10.32
N LEU A 35 6.12 23.05 9.93
CA LEU A 35 5.35 23.84 8.97
C LEU A 35 5.18 23.11 7.62
N VAL A 36 3.94 22.95 7.19
CA VAL A 36 3.53 22.41 5.90
C VAL A 36 3.18 23.58 4.98
N ASP A 37 3.79 23.63 3.80
CA ASP A 37 3.48 24.65 2.79
C ASP A 37 2.22 24.29 2.00
N ARG A 38 2.01 23.00 1.70
CA ARG A 38 0.87 22.46 0.96
C ARG A 38 0.47 21.10 1.52
N LEU A 39 -0.84 20.91 1.70
CA LEU A 39 -1.45 19.63 2.06
C LEU A 39 -2.12 19.05 0.81
N PHE A 40 -1.62 17.91 0.34
CA PHE A 40 -2.21 17.16 -0.75
C PHE A 40 -2.92 15.93 -0.21
N THR A 41 -4.12 15.68 -0.69
CA THR A 41 -4.88 14.49 -0.33
C THR A 41 -5.48 13.85 -1.57
N ARG A 42 -5.15 12.58 -1.78
CA ARG A 42 -5.95 11.68 -2.60
C ARG A 42 -6.52 10.62 -1.68
N VAL A 43 -7.67 10.92 -1.09
CA VAL A 43 -8.47 9.96 -0.31
C VAL A 43 -9.73 9.71 -1.11
N GLY A 44 -9.99 8.45 -1.49
CA GLY A 44 -11.08 8.07 -2.39
C GLY A 44 -12.37 8.84 -2.16
N ALA A 45 -12.83 9.56 -3.19
CA ALA A 45 -14.19 10.08 -3.28
C ALA A 45 -15.09 8.98 -3.85
N VAL A 46 -16.32 8.90 -3.34
CA VAL A 46 -17.38 8.01 -3.83
C VAL A 46 -17.54 8.24 -5.33
N ASP A 47 -17.62 7.15 -6.09
CA ASP A 47 -17.69 7.09 -7.55
C ASP A 47 -18.40 8.29 -8.18
N ASP A 48 -17.62 9.25 -8.71
CA ASP A 48 -18.17 10.29 -9.57
C ASP A 48 -18.18 9.76 -11.01
N LEU A 49 -19.22 8.96 -11.29
CA LEU A 49 -19.53 8.41 -12.61
C LEU A 49 -19.95 9.50 -13.64
N ALA A 50 -19.97 10.78 -13.28
CA ALA A 50 -20.62 11.83 -14.07
C ALA A 50 -19.78 12.47 -15.18
N THR A 51 -18.47 12.18 -15.30
CA THR A 51 -17.56 12.95 -16.19
C THR A 51 -17.14 12.27 -17.49
N GLY A 52 -17.53 11.01 -17.73
CA GLY A 52 -17.17 10.28 -18.97
C GLY A 52 -15.67 9.98 -19.11
N GLN A 53 -14.85 10.31 -18.11
CA GLN A 53 -13.46 9.89 -18.03
C GLN A 53 -13.34 8.60 -17.21
N SER A 54 -12.37 7.75 -17.54
CA SER A 54 -12.05 6.59 -16.71
C SER A 54 -11.66 7.08 -15.31
N THR A 55 -12.20 6.44 -14.27
CA THR A 55 -11.87 6.74 -12.86
C THR A 55 -10.36 6.66 -12.62
N PHE A 56 -9.68 5.75 -13.33
CA PHE A 56 -8.23 5.64 -13.31
C PHE A 56 -7.51 6.85 -13.93
N MET A 57 -8.04 7.43 -15.01
CA MET A 57 -7.44 8.64 -15.61
C MET A 57 -7.53 9.84 -14.68
N VAL A 58 -8.68 10.01 -14.00
CA VAL A 58 -8.86 11.07 -12.99
C VAL A 58 -7.85 10.87 -11.85
N GLU A 59 -7.72 9.64 -11.37
CA GLU A 59 -6.74 9.28 -10.34
C GLU A 59 -5.29 9.60 -10.76
N MET A 60 -4.93 9.31 -12.02
CA MET A 60 -3.61 9.63 -12.56
C MET A 60 -3.39 11.13 -12.72
N ALA A 61 -4.42 11.90 -13.13
CA ALA A 61 -4.34 13.34 -13.23
C ALA A 61 -4.18 14.02 -11.86
N GLU A 62 -4.92 13.55 -10.84
CA GLU A 62 -4.76 13.99 -9.44
C GLU A 62 -3.37 13.66 -8.91
N THR A 63 -2.89 12.44 -9.17
CA THR A 63 -1.53 12.03 -8.77
C THR A 63 -0.47 12.90 -9.45
N ALA A 64 -0.61 13.16 -10.75
CA ALA A 64 0.29 14.05 -11.49
C ALA A 64 0.28 15.47 -10.93
N LEU A 65 -0.88 16.00 -10.55
CA LEU A 65 -0.99 17.32 -9.91
C LEU A 65 -0.17 17.38 -8.61
N ILE A 66 -0.30 16.36 -7.76
CA ILE A 66 0.44 16.25 -6.51
C ILE A 66 1.95 16.23 -6.79
N LEU A 67 2.41 15.34 -7.68
CA LEU A 67 3.84 15.17 -7.95
C LEU A 67 4.49 16.40 -8.60
N ASN A 68 3.74 17.17 -9.39
CA ASN A 68 4.25 18.38 -10.04
C ASN A 68 4.27 19.61 -9.12
N GLN A 69 3.52 19.60 -8.01
CA GLN A 69 3.35 20.78 -7.14
C GLN A 69 3.85 20.58 -5.72
N ALA A 70 4.07 19.34 -5.29
CA ALA A 70 4.62 19.05 -3.98
C ALA A 70 6.07 19.54 -3.87
N THR A 71 6.40 20.04 -2.69
CA THR A 71 7.75 20.44 -2.29
C THR A 71 8.23 19.55 -1.16
N ASP A 72 9.50 19.64 -0.81
CA ASP A 72 10.10 19.01 0.38
C ASP A 72 9.37 19.33 1.69
N ARG A 73 8.66 20.46 1.75
CA ARG A 73 7.88 20.90 2.92
C ARG A 73 6.42 20.46 2.89
N SER A 74 5.96 19.85 1.81
CA SER A 74 4.57 19.43 1.66
C SER A 74 4.23 18.22 2.53
N LEU A 75 2.93 18.05 2.81
CA LEU A 75 2.37 16.83 3.38
C LEU A 75 1.49 16.18 2.33
N VAL A 76 1.83 14.96 1.92
CA VAL A 76 1.10 14.19 0.92
C VAL A 76 0.41 12.99 1.55
N ILE A 77 -0.88 12.82 1.30
CA ILE A 77 -1.68 11.71 1.81
C ILE A 77 -2.34 11.01 0.63
N LEU A 78 -1.99 9.75 0.42
CA LEU A 78 -2.47 8.92 -0.68
C LEU A 78 -3.22 7.69 -0.13
N ASP A 79 -4.39 7.40 -0.68
CA ASP A 79 -5.21 6.23 -0.36
C ASP A 79 -5.47 5.45 -1.65
N GLU A 80 -4.99 4.21 -1.69
CA GLU A 80 -5.31 3.21 -2.72
C GLU A 80 -5.02 3.60 -4.19
N ILE A 81 -3.92 4.31 -4.48
CA ILE A 81 -3.47 4.54 -5.87
C ILE A 81 -3.20 3.20 -6.58
N GLY A 82 -3.57 3.13 -7.85
CA GLY A 82 -3.33 2.03 -8.78
C GLY A 82 -4.47 1.02 -8.87
N ARG A 83 -5.55 1.19 -8.09
CA ARG A 83 -6.63 0.20 -8.00
C ARG A 83 -7.50 0.09 -9.24
N GLY A 84 -7.61 1.15 -10.04
CA GLY A 84 -8.45 1.20 -11.24
C GLY A 84 -7.88 0.49 -12.48
N THR A 85 -6.73 -0.19 -12.37
CA THR A 85 -6.02 -0.82 -13.50
C THR A 85 -5.58 -2.26 -13.18
N SER A 86 -4.84 -2.89 -14.09
CA SER A 86 -4.26 -4.22 -13.88
C SER A 86 -3.39 -4.23 -12.61
N THR A 87 -3.38 -5.36 -11.89
CA THR A 87 -2.67 -5.44 -10.61
C THR A 87 -1.17 -5.09 -10.75
N PHE A 88 -0.52 -5.54 -11.82
CA PHE A 88 0.90 -5.27 -12.04
C PHE A 88 1.17 -3.81 -12.40
N ASP A 89 0.32 -3.20 -13.23
CA ASP A 89 0.45 -1.77 -13.55
C ASP A 89 0.20 -0.92 -12.30
N GLY A 90 -0.83 -1.26 -11.51
CA GLY A 90 -1.18 -0.56 -10.29
C GLY A 90 -0.08 -0.62 -9.24
N VAL A 91 0.52 -1.80 -9.00
CA VAL A 91 1.69 -1.96 -8.12
C VAL A 91 2.87 -1.13 -8.63
N SER A 92 3.16 -1.19 -9.94
CA SER A 92 4.31 -0.50 -10.53
C SER A 92 4.20 1.02 -10.41
N ILE A 93 3.01 1.57 -10.70
CA ILE A 93 2.73 3.00 -10.55
C ILE A 93 2.80 3.41 -9.09
N ALA A 94 2.13 2.69 -8.19
CA ALA A 94 2.15 2.99 -6.76
C ALA A 94 3.57 2.98 -6.19
N TRP A 95 4.41 2.02 -6.62
CA TRP A 95 5.81 1.95 -6.24
C TRP A 95 6.58 3.20 -6.71
N ALA A 96 6.55 3.49 -8.01
CA ALA A 96 7.28 4.61 -8.60
C ALA A 96 6.86 5.97 -8.01
N VAL A 97 5.56 6.14 -7.74
CA VAL A 97 5.02 7.34 -7.07
C VAL A 97 5.58 7.47 -5.64
N SER A 98 5.63 6.36 -4.89
CA SER A 98 6.15 6.34 -3.52
C SER A 98 7.64 6.69 -3.48
N GLU A 99 8.42 6.09 -4.40
CA GLU A 99 9.85 6.34 -4.54
C GLU A 99 10.12 7.81 -4.90
N TYR A 100 9.39 8.36 -5.87
CA TYR A 100 9.54 9.76 -6.28
C TYR A 100 9.22 10.75 -5.14
N LEU A 101 8.19 10.47 -4.33
CA LEU A 101 7.85 11.29 -3.17
C LEU A 101 8.91 11.25 -2.07
N ALA A 102 9.50 10.07 -1.85
CA ALA A 102 10.49 9.84 -0.80
C ALA A 102 11.89 10.36 -1.19
N ASP A 103 12.38 10.04 -2.38
CA ASP A 103 13.76 10.31 -2.78
C ASP A 103 13.91 11.62 -3.56
N THR A 104 13.02 11.88 -4.53
CA THR A 104 13.16 13.05 -5.41
C THR A 104 12.59 14.31 -4.76
N ILE A 105 11.35 14.25 -4.25
CA ILE A 105 10.73 15.40 -3.59
C ILE A 105 11.21 15.50 -2.13
N GLY A 106 11.38 14.36 -1.45
CA GLY A 106 11.80 14.36 -0.04
C GLY A 106 10.74 14.90 0.92
N CYS A 107 9.45 14.75 0.58
CA CYS A 107 8.36 15.32 1.36
C CYS A 107 7.76 14.32 2.37
N ARG A 108 7.09 14.85 3.39
CA ARG A 108 6.36 14.01 4.35
C ARG A 108 5.17 13.38 3.65
N SER A 109 5.15 12.05 3.60
CA SER A 109 4.14 11.30 2.86
C SER A 109 3.53 10.18 3.69
N ILE A 110 2.23 9.97 3.52
CA ILE A 110 1.50 8.81 4.07
C ILE A 110 0.76 8.16 2.93
N PHE A 111 1.01 6.86 2.75
CA PHE A 111 0.35 6.07 1.71
C PHE A 111 -0.32 4.85 2.33
N ALA A 112 -1.65 4.82 2.31
CA ALA A 112 -2.42 3.61 2.56
C ALA A 112 -2.57 2.80 1.27
N THR A 113 -2.06 1.57 1.28
CA THR A 113 -2.12 0.67 0.13
C THR A 113 -2.64 -0.73 0.49
N HIS A 114 -3.06 -1.44 -0.54
CA HIS A 114 -3.41 -2.87 -0.51
C HIS A 114 -2.35 -3.76 -1.15
N TYR A 115 -1.35 -3.16 -1.78
CA TYR A 115 -0.25 -3.88 -2.39
C TYR A 115 0.74 -4.29 -1.31
N HIS A 116 0.81 -5.59 -1.05
CA HIS A 116 1.77 -6.15 -0.11
C HIS A 116 3.20 -6.03 -0.65
N GLU A 117 3.34 -5.98 -1.97
CA GLU A 117 4.59 -5.77 -2.68
C GLU A 117 5.29 -4.50 -2.21
N LEU A 118 4.54 -3.40 -2.01
CA LEU A 118 5.07 -2.11 -1.55
C LEU A 118 5.72 -2.16 -0.15
N THR A 119 5.47 -3.21 0.64
CA THR A 119 6.18 -3.37 1.94
C THR A 119 7.68 -3.51 1.77
N ARG A 120 8.16 -3.99 0.62
CA ARG A 120 9.59 -4.08 0.29
C ARG A 120 10.24 -2.74 -0.01
N LEU A 121 9.47 -1.67 -0.23
CA LEU A 121 10.01 -0.36 -0.53
C LEU A 121 10.91 0.15 0.62
N ALA A 122 10.55 -0.15 1.88
CA ALA A 122 11.37 0.22 3.04
C ALA A 122 12.74 -0.50 3.09
N GLU A 123 12.94 -1.55 2.30
CA GLU A 123 14.22 -2.25 2.20
C GLU A 123 15.18 -1.55 1.23
N VAL A 124 14.65 -0.77 0.28
CA VAL A 124 15.42 -0.18 -0.82
C VAL A 124 15.42 1.35 -0.85
N THR A 125 14.48 2.00 -0.16
CA THR A 125 14.31 3.45 -0.15
C THR A 125 14.50 4.00 1.26
N ALA A 126 15.45 4.93 1.42
CA ALA A 126 15.75 5.53 2.71
C ALA A 126 14.59 6.42 3.18
N GLY A 127 14.34 6.46 4.51
CA GLY A 127 13.26 7.28 5.07
C GLY A 127 11.85 6.71 4.89
N VAL A 128 11.69 5.57 4.22
CA VAL A 128 10.42 4.84 4.14
C VAL A 128 10.28 3.90 5.33
N ALA A 129 9.12 3.93 5.98
CA ALA A 129 8.78 3.04 7.07
C ALA A 129 7.41 2.41 6.82
N ILE A 130 7.31 1.10 7.06
CA ILE A 130 6.06 0.34 6.90
C ILE A 130 5.33 0.26 8.23
N PHE A 131 4.03 0.54 8.18
CA PHE A 131 3.13 0.41 9.29
C PHE A 131 1.87 -0.36 8.89
N GLN A 132 1.24 -0.98 9.88
CA GLN A 132 -0.02 -1.71 9.73
C GLN A 132 -0.99 -1.33 10.85
N VAL A 133 -2.28 -1.51 10.59
CA VAL A 133 -3.27 -1.50 11.68
C VAL A 133 -3.30 -2.88 12.32
N ALA A 134 -3.15 -2.92 13.64
CA ALA A 134 -3.21 -4.13 14.43
C ALA A 134 -4.59 -4.81 14.36
N VAL A 135 -4.55 -6.10 14.08
CA VAL A 135 -5.71 -6.98 14.02
C VAL A 135 -5.50 -8.10 15.02
N ARG A 136 -6.51 -8.38 15.85
CA ARG A 136 -6.49 -9.52 16.79
C ARG A 136 -7.56 -10.52 16.38
N GLN A 137 -7.14 -11.77 16.20
CA GLN A 137 -8.06 -12.88 15.96
C GLN A 137 -8.32 -13.63 17.27
N THR A 138 -9.59 -13.90 17.56
CA THR A 138 -10.04 -14.69 18.71
C THR A 138 -11.03 -15.74 18.20
N GLY A 139 -10.59 -17.00 18.07
CA GLY A 139 -11.38 -18.05 17.42
C GLY A 139 -11.71 -17.67 15.97
N ASP A 140 -13.00 -17.67 15.64
CA ASP A 140 -13.53 -17.30 14.32
C ASP A 140 -13.80 -15.79 14.15
N SER A 141 -13.54 -15.00 15.19
CA SER A 141 -13.80 -13.55 15.20
C SER A 141 -12.53 -12.73 14.99
N VAL A 142 -12.65 -11.66 14.21
CA VAL A 142 -11.57 -10.69 13.94
C VAL A 142 -11.93 -9.36 14.59
N HIS A 143 -11.03 -8.85 15.43
CA HIS A 143 -11.16 -7.56 16.11
C HIS A 143 -10.12 -6.58 15.56
N PHE A 144 -10.61 -5.45 15.04
CA PHE A 144 -9.74 -4.33 14.65
C PHE A 144 -9.38 -3.51 15.88
N LEU A 145 -8.09 -3.43 16.22
CA LEU A 145 -7.65 -2.74 17.43
C LEU A 145 -7.47 -1.23 17.21
N HIS A 146 -7.59 -0.75 15.97
CA HIS A 146 -7.35 0.64 15.56
C HIS A 146 -5.98 1.20 16.00
N LYS A 147 -5.02 0.31 16.29
CA LYS A 147 -3.68 0.67 16.72
C LYS A 147 -2.71 0.55 15.55
N ILE A 148 -1.96 1.60 15.26
CA ILE A 148 -0.89 1.55 14.27
C ILE A 148 0.35 0.92 14.89
N LEU A 149 0.91 -0.09 14.23
CA LEU A 149 2.12 -0.81 14.64
C LEU A 149 3.14 -0.82 13.49
N PRO A 150 4.44 -0.81 13.78
CA PRO A 150 5.45 -0.97 12.75
C PRO A 150 5.37 -2.36 12.10
N GLY A 151 5.78 -2.43 10.84
CA GLY A 151 5.84 -3.67 10.03
C GLY A 151 4.67 -3.83 9.05
N GLY A 152 4.87 -4.72 8.08
CA GLY A 152 3.87 -5.09 7.08
C GLY A 152 2.81 -6.06 7.63
N ALA A 153 1.62 -6.04 7.03
CA ALA A 153 0.57 -6.99 7.36
C ALA A 153 0.93 -8.38 6.84
N SER A 154 0.95 -9.38 7.72
CA SER A 154 1.33 -10.75 7.37
C SER A 154 0.21 -11.54 6.66
N ARG A 155 -1.05 -11.08 6.71
CA ARG A 155 -2.22 -11.78 6.17
C ARG A 155 -3.30 -10.81 5.67
N SER A 156 -4.00 -11.23 4.61
CA SER A 156 -5.23 -10.58 4.15
C SER A 156 -6.44 -11.21 4.83
N TYR A 157 -7.23 -10.41 5.55
CA TYR A 157 -8.40 -10.88 6.31
C TYR A 157 -9.71 -10.81 5.51
N GLY A 158 -9.64 -10.98 4.18
CA GLY A 158 -10.78 -10.72 3.29
C GLY A 158 -11.93 -11.71 3.51
N VAL A 159 -11.61 -12.99 3.65
CA VAL A 159 -12.59 -14.06 3.85
C VAL A 159 -13.21 -14.00 5.25
N GLU A 160 -12.43 -13.60 6.24
CA GLU A 160 -12.88 -13.39 7.61
C GLU A 160 -13.81 -12.19 7.73
N VAL A 161 -13.52 -11.09 7.00
CA VAL A 161 -14.44 -9.94 6.91
C VAL A 161 -15.76 -10.33 6.24
N ALA A 162 -15.71 -11.17 5.20
CA ALA A 162 -16.94 -11.73 4.60
C ALA A 162 -17.76 -12.54 5.61
N ARG A 163 -17.12 -13.35 6.46
CA ARG A 163 -17.79 -14.06 7.56
C ARG A 163 -18.50 -13.10 8.52
N LEU A 164 -17.81 -12.03 8.93
CA LEU A 164 -18.37 -10.99 9.80
C LEU A 164 -19.53 -10.22 9.15
N ALA A 165 -19.49 -10.03 7.83
CA ALA A 165 -20.57 -9.40 7.07
C ALA A 165 -21.82 -10.29 6.94
N GLY A 166 -21.78 -11.53 7.45
CA GLY A 166 -22.90 -12.46 7.44
C GLY A 166 -23.04 -13.24 6.12
N LEU A 167 -21.97 -13.39 5.34
CA LEU A 167 -22.02 -14.26 4.16
C LEU A 167 -22.35 -15.71 4.58
N PRO A 168 -23.15 -16.45 3.78
CA PRO A 168 -23.50 -17.83 4.10
C PRO A 168 -22.26 -18.70 4.35
N PRO A 169 -22.23 -19.56 5.37
CA PRO A 169 -21.06 -20.36 5.72
C PRO A 169 -20.47 -21.14 4.53
N VAL A 170 -21.34 -21.72 3.69
CA VAL A 170 -20.93 -22.45 2.47
C VAL A 170 -20.12 -21.59 1.49
N VAL A 171 -20.42 -20.30 1.39
CA VAL A 171 -19.69 -19.35 0.51
C VAL A 171 -18.34 -19.02 1.13
N VAL A 172 -18.30 -18.74 2.43
CA VAL A 172 -17.06 -18.42 3.15
C VAL A 172 -16.10 -19.60 3.14
N ASP A 173 -16.61 -20.82 3.35
CA ASP A 173 -15.81 -22.04 3.35
C ASP A 173 -15.27 -22.32 1.95
N ARG A 174 -16.08 -22.12 0.90
CA ARG A 174 -15.62 -22.23 -0.49
C ARG A 174 -14.56 -21.18 -0.83
N ALA A 175 -14.76 -19.93 -0.41
CA ALA A 175 -13.78 -18.85 -0.62
C ALA A 175 -12.45 -19.18 0.09
N SER A 176 -12.51 -19.74 1.29
CA SER A 176 -11.33 -20.18 2.05
C SER A 176 -10.55 -21.28 1.30
N GLN A 177 -11.26 -22.27 0.72
CA GLN A 177 -10.65 -23.32 -0.08
C GLN A 177 -9.97 -22.77 -1.34
N ILE A 178 -10.64 -21.87 -2.06
CA ILE A 178 -10.11 -21.24 -3.28
C ILE A 178 -8.86 -20.42 -2.93
N LEU A 179 -8.90 -19.62 -1.86
CA LEU A 179 -7.76 -18.84 -1.41
C LEU A 179 -6.56 -19.74 -1.10
N ALA A 180 -6.76 -20.84 -0.38
CA ALA A 180 -5.71 -21.80 -0.07
C ALA A 180 -5.12 -22.46 -1.33
N GLU A 181 -5.93 -22.70 -2.36
CA GLU A 181 -5.45 -23.23 -3.64
C GLU A 181 -4.61 -22.20 -4.42
N ILE A 182 -5.05 -20.94 -4.45
CA ILE A 182 -4.33 -19.84 -5.10
C ILE A 182 -2.98 -19.61 -4.41
N GLU A 183 -2.94 -19.53 -3.07
CA GLU A 183 -1.70 -19.37 -2.32
C GLU A 183 -0.72 -20.51 -2.56
N ARG A 184 -1.22 -21.75 -2.65
CA ARG A 184 -0.39 -22.93 -2.94
C ARG A 184 0.21 -22.85 -4.35
N ARG A 185 -0.59 -22.48 -5.35
CA ARG A 185 -0.12 -22.31 -6.74
C ARG A 185 0.91 -21.18 -6.87
N SER A 186 0.67 -20.05 -6.21
CA SER A 186 1.61 -18.92 -6.19
C SER A 186 2.94 -19.26 -5.53
N ARG A 187 2.93 -20.06 -4.45
CA ARG A 187 4.17 -20.57 -3.85
C ARG A 187 4.91 -21.53 -4.77
N LEU A 188 4.20 -22.46 -5.40
CA LEU A 188 4.82 -23.39 -6.36
C LEU A 188 5.43 -22.65 -7.56
N SER A 189 4.73 -21.65 -8.11
CA SER A 189 5.25 -20.89 -9.25
C SER A 189 6.49 -20.06 -8.88
N LEU A 190 6.54 -19.50 -7.66
CA LEU A 190 7.74 -18.83 -7.13
C LEU A 190 8.91 -19.80 -6.93
N GLN A 191 8.64 -21.00 -6.40
CA GLN A 191 9.68 -22.04 -6.23
C GLN A 191 10.22 -22.54 -7.57
N LEU A 192 9.36 -22.74 -8.57
CA LEU A 192 9.76 -23.14 -9.92
C LEU A 192 10.58 -22.05 -10.61
N LYS A 193 10.21 -20.77 -10.46
CA LYS A 193 10.99 -19.64 -10.99
C LYS A 193 12.34 -19.50 -10.30
N ALA A 194 12.42 -19.68 -8.98
CA ALA A 194 13.68 -19.67 -8.25
C ALA A 194 14.60 -20.81 -8.68
N ALA A 195 14.05 -22.02 -8.87
CA ALA A 195 14.81 -23.17 -9.38
C ALA A 195 15.29 -22.96 -10.83
N ALA A 196 14.45 -22.39 -11.69
CA ALA A 196 14.81 -22.07 -13.08
C ALA A 196 15.90 -20.99 -13.17
N ASN A 197 15.83 -19.93 -12.36
CA ASN A 197 16.87 -18.90 -12.31
C ASN A 197 18.22 -19.44 -11.82
N ILE A 198 18.22 -20.42 -10.88
CA ILE A 198 19.45 -21.10 -10.47
C ILE A 198 20.03 -21.91 -11.65
N GLN A 199 19.18 -22.52 -12.48
CA GLN A 199 19.61 -23.33 -13.62
C GLN A 199 20.19 -22.48 -14.77
N GLU A 200 19.58 -21.33 -15.09
CA GLU A 200 20.14 -20.36 -16.06
C GLU A 200 21.46 -19.76 -15.60
N GLN A 201 21.60 -19.49 -14.30
CA GLN A 201 22.83 -18.95 -13.72
C GLN A 201 23.98 -19.98 -13.73
N TYR A 202 23.67 -21.28 -13.67
CA TYR A 202 24.65 -22.36 -13.85
C TYR A 202 25.02 -22.57 -15.33
N ASP A 203 24.08 -22.44 -16.27
CA ASP A 203 24.36 -22.55 -17.71
C ASP A 203 25.23 -21.39 -18.24
N LEU A 204 25.09 -20.19 -17.68
CA LEU A 204 25.95 -19.04 -18.02
C LEU A 204 27.37 -19.11 -17.42
N THR A 205 27.66 -20.10 -16.55
CA THR A 205 29.00 -20.33 -15.97
C THR A 205 29.81 -21.45 -16.61
N GLN A 206 29.33 -22.09 -17.68
CA GLN A 206 30.20 -22.92 -18.53
C GLN A 206 31.10 -22.03 -19.41
N LEU A 207 32.27 -21.69 -18.87
CA LEU A 207 33.38 -21.06 -19.59
C LEU A 207 33.87 -21.94 -20.77
N PRO A 208 34.40 -21.34 -21.85
CA PRO A 208 34.83 -22.06 -23.04
C PRO A 208 36.02 -22.96 -22.70
N LEU A 209 35.78 -24.27 -22.73
CA LEU A 209 36.85 -25.25 -22.79
C LEU A 209 37.47 -25.11 -24.19
N PHE A 210 38.77 -24.77 -24.26
CA PHE A 210 39.60 -24.55 -25.46
C PHE A 210 39.75 -23.10 -25.95
N GLU A 211 40.48 -22.29 -25.17
CA GLU A 211 41.43 -21.32 -25.72
C GLU A 211 42.75 -21.39 -24.93
N SER A 212 43.60 -22.35 -25.28
CA SER A 212 45.07 -22.23 -25.25
C SER A 212 45.69 -23.56 -25.67
N LEU A 213 46.05 -23.67 -26.96
CA LEU A 213 47.30 -24.23 -27.48
C LEU A 213 47.32 -24.06 -29.00
#